data_AF-A0A836CJN8-F1
#
_entry.id   AF-A0A836CJN8-F1
#
_cell.length_a   1.000
_cell.length_b   1.000
_cell.length_c   1.000
_cell.angle_alpha   90.00
_cell.angle_beta   90.00
_cell.angle_gamma   90.00
#
_symmetry.space_group_name_H-M   'P 1'
#
loop_
_entity.id
_entity.type
_entity.pdbx_description
1 polymer ?
#
loop_
_entity_poly.entity_id
_entity_poly.type
_entity_poly.pdbx_seq_one_letter_code
_entity_poly.pdbx_strand_id
1 'polypeptide(L)'
;MGGALDVPGNVRAAAAAAAGSAAADPATAADDGGGGAAGDGAAVAEAEAAAEEELVAEWNFYCDPAAAARVWRSDVRLTLVPLDAIEPAPMTPPLMEALKRRGVKSRYAALAAAAWAAVTSNRPWHAYDLIAAAYVVRPALFARVEDVRCAVTADGRQRGRVARVATGGRVVQVVGGLDVQGFYDMLLEDLGRPSDDDDGDHGQASEPQPAPEL
;
A
#
# COMPACT_ATOMS: atom_id res chain seq x y z
N MET A 1 -39.76 -15.98 18.42
CA MET A 1 -38.86 -14.84 18.67
C MET A 1 -37.52 -15.17 18.04
N GLY A 2 -37.33 -14.79 16.77
CA GLY A 2 -36.06 -14.96 16.07
C GLY A 2 -35.23 -13.71 16.27
N GLY A 3 -34.17 -13.80 17.07
CA GLY A 3 -33.17 -12.75 17.19
C GLY A 3 -32.33 -12.74 15.92
N ALA A 4 -32.55 -11.74 15.08
CA ALA A 4 -31.64 -11.43 13.99
C ALA A 4 -30.31 -11.02 14.64
N LEU A 5 -29.25 -11.75 14.32
CA LEU A 5 -27.88 -11.34 14.58
C LEU A 5 -27.67 -10.01 13.84
N ASP A 6 -27.49 -8.95 14.61
CA ASP A 6 -27.06 -7.65 14.13
C ASP A 6 -25.64 -7.80 13.58
N VAL A 7 -25.53 -7.93 12.26
CA VAL A 7 -24.23 -7.97 11.57
C VAL A 7 -23.80 -6.51 11.37
N PRO A 8 -22.75 -6.03 12.05
CA PRO A 8 -22.35 -4.63 11.96
C PRO A 8 -22.00 -4.27 10.50
N GLY A 9 -22.70 -3.26 9.97
CA GLY A 9 -22.69 -2.83 8.57
C GLY A 9 -21.41 -2.15 8.06
N ASN A 10 -20.23 -2.70 8.40
CA ASN A 10 -18.94 -2.05 8.19
C ASN A 10 -17.97 -2.88 7.36
N VAL A 11 -18.42 -3.52 6.27
CA VAL A 11 -17.47 -4.07 5.29
C VAL A 11 -16.84 -2.89 4.54
N ARG A 12 -15.68 -2.44 5.02
CA ARG A 12 -14.82 -1.49 4.31
C ARG A 12 -13.88 -2.28 3.42
N ALA A 13 -14.04 -2.18 2.12
CA ALA A 13 -13.02 -2.65 1.19
C ALA A 13 -11.98 -1.52 1.05
N ALA A 14 -10.79 -1.74 1.61
CA ALA A 14 -9.62 -0.91 1.33
C ALA A 14 -8.87 -1.57 0.17
N ALA A 15 -8.84 -0.92 -0.99
CA ALA A 15 -7.98 -1.33 -2.08
C ALA A 15 -6.68 -0.53 -2.00
N ALA A 16 -5.55 -1.24 -2.03
CA ALA A 16 -4.26 -0.62 -2.24
C ALA A 16 -4.18 -0.10 -3.68
N ALA A 17 -3.93 1.21 -3.75
CA ALA A 17 -3.29 1.94 -4.82
C ALA A 17 -4.15 2.25 -6.05
N ALA A 18 -4.56 3.52 -6.17
CA ALA A 18 -4.88 4.17 -7.44
C ALA A 18 -3.70 5.10 -7.78
N ALA A 19 -3.16 4.99 -8.99
CA ALA A 19 -2.20 5.93 -9.55
C ALA A 19 -2.99 6.87 -10.46
N GLY A 20 -2.71 8.16 -10.32
CA GLY A 20 -3.46 9.24 -10.92
C GLY A 20 -3.66 10.30 -9.86
N SER A 21 -2.80 11.33 -9.91
CA SER A 21 -2.74 12.43 -8.95
C SER A 21 -4.12 12.78 -8.42
N ALA A 22 -4.34 12.42 -7.17
CA ALA A 22 -5.42 12.95 -6.37
C ALA A 22 -4.99 14.32 -5.80
N ALA A 23 -4.07 15.05 -6.43
CA ALA A 23 -3.64 16.38 -6.02
C ALA A 23 -3.24 17.22 -7.24
N ALA A 24 -4.22 17.86 -7.88
CA ALA A 24 -3.96 19.05 -8.69
C ALA A 24 -5.20 19.93 -8.66
N ASP A 25 -5.17 20.93 -7.78
CA ASP A 25 -6.01 22.12 -7.86
C ASP A 25 -5.36 23.05 -8.92
N PRO A 26 -6.04 23.45 -10.01
CA PRO A 26 -5.41 24.11 -11.17
C PRO A 26 -4.95 25.57 -10.94
N ALA A 27 -4.74 26.02 -9.69
CA ALA A 27 -4.56 27.43 -9.36
C ALA A 27 -3.12 27.89 -9.06
N THR A 28 -2.11 27.01 -9.12
CA THR A 28 -0.71 27.39 -8.80
C THR A 28 0.27 26.87 -9.84
N ALA A 29 0.26 27.50 -11.02
CA ALA A 29 1.36 27.42 -11.98
C ALA A 29 1.37 28.70 -12.82
N ALA A 30 1.81 29.80 -12.21
CA ALA A 30 2.21 30.99 -12.94
C ALA A 30 3.40 31.61 -12.22
N ASP A 31 4.38 32.00 -13.04
CA ASP A 31 5.59 32.74 -12.71
C ASP A 31 6.80 31.87 -12.31
N ASP A 32 7.59 31.47 -13.30
CA ASP A 32 8.93 32.05 -13.39
C ASP A 32 9.49 31.93 -14.83
N GLY A 33 10.02 33.04 -15.34
CA GLY A 33 10.53 33.17 -16.70
C GLY A 33 12.04 32.95 -16.79
N GLY A 34 12.49 32.26 -17.83
CA GLY A 34 13.91 32.16 -18.16
C GLY A 34 14.13 31.46 -19.50
N GLY A 35 14.34 32.23 -20.57
CA GLY A 35 14.44 31.72 -21.94
C GLY A 35 15.76 31.01 -22.29
N GLY A 36 15.68 30.15 -23.31
CA GLY A 36 16.82 29.55 -24.00
C GLY A 36 16.35 28.56 -25.06
N ALA A 37 16.77 28.76 -26.32
CA ALA A 37 16.14 28.21 -27.52
C ALA A 37 16.49 26.75 -27.89
N ALA A 38 15.67 26.22 -28.82
CA ALA A 38 15.76 24.98 -29.63
C ALA A 38 15.13 23.73 -28.97
N GLY A 39 13.90 23.32 -29.28
CA GLY A 39 13.04 23.57 -30.46
C GLY A 39 12.31 22.28 -30.84
N ASP A 40 12.95 21.12 -30.66
CA ASP A 40 12.36 19.80 -30.88
C ASP A 40 12.46 18.88 -29.66
N GLY A 41 13.55 18.94 -28.89
CA GLY A 41 13.73 18.09 -27.70
C GLY A 41 12.78 18.42 -26.55
N ALA A 42 12.42 19.69 -26.36
CA ALA A 42 11.45 20.11 -25.35
C ALA A 42 10.03 19.68 -25.73
N ALA A 43 9.63 19.81 -27.00
CA ALA A 43 8.32 19.38 -27.47
C ALA A 43 8.17 17.85 -27.47
N VAL A 44 9.25 17.11 -27.77
CA VAL A 44 9.28 15.65 -27.65
C VAL A 44 9.24 15.23 -26.19
N ALA A 45 9.99 15.86 -25.29
CA ALA A 45 9.94 15.59 -23.86
C ALA A 45 8.58 15.95 -23.24
N GLU A 46 7.96 17.06 -23.66
CA GLU A 46 6.61 17.45 -23.25
C GLU A 46 5.55 16.49 -23.82
N ALA A 47 5.71 16.01 -25.06
CA ALA A 47 4.81 15.03 -25.65
C ALA A 47 4.99 13.63 -25.03
N GLU A 48 6.21 13.23 -24.68
CA GLU A 48 6.51 12.00 -23.95
C GLU A 48 6.01 12.08 -22.51
N ALA A 49 6.21 13.20 -21.81
CA ALA A 49 5.68 13.44 -20.47
C ALA A 49 4.15 13.53 -20.46
N ALA A 50 3.52 14.16 -21.46
CA ALA A 50 2.07 14.17 -21.63
C ALA A 50 1.52 12.78 -22.00
N ALA A 51 2.25 12.00 -22.79
CA ALA A 51 1.91 10.61 -23.11
C ALA A 51 2.09 9.67 -21.89
N GLU A 52 3.09 9.93 -21.06
CA GLU A 52 3.30 9.26 -19.77
C GLU A 52 2.20 9.62 -18.77
N GLU A 53 1.84 10.91 -18.64
CA GLU A 53 0.69 11.38 -17.87
C GLU A 53 -0.63 10.79 -18.38
N GLU A 54 -0.74 10.55 -19.69
CA GLU A 54 -1.86 9.84 -20.27
C GLU A 54 -1.95 8.41 -19.70
N LEU A 55 -0.84 7.67 -19.60
CA LEU A 55 -0.77 6.21 -19.39
C LEU A 55 -0.64 5.70 -17.95
N VAL A 56 -0.77 6.55 -16.93
CA VAL A 56 -0.53 6.12 -15.54
C VAL A 56 -1.73 5.36 -14.96
N ALA A 57 -1.63 4.04 -14.88
CA ALA A 57 -2.51 3.18 -14.10
C ALA A 57 -1.70 2.42 -13.05
N GLU A 58 -2.29 2.24 -11.88
CA GLU A 58 -1.69 1.40 -10.85
C GLU A 58 -1.85 -0.07 -11.22
N TRP A 59 -0.89 -0.89 -10.79
CA TRP A 59 -0.77 -2.28 -11.21
C TRP A 59 -2.02 -3.13 -10.91
N ASN A 60 -2.61 -3.05 -9.72
CA ASN A 60 -3.82 -3.79 -9.36
C ASN A 60 -5.00 -3.44 -10.28
N PHE A 61 -5.16 -2.15 -10.61
CA PHE A 61 -6.21 -1.71 -11.53
C PHE A 61 -5.90 -2.05 -12.99
N TYR A 62 -4.64 -1.95 -13.40
CA TYR A 62 -4.19 -2.26 -14.76
C TYR A 62 -4.25 -3.76 -15.08
N CYS A 63 -3.99 -4.62 -14.09
CA CYS A 63 -4.01 -6.07 -14.23
C CYS A 63 -5.40 -6.62 -14.53
N ASP A 64 -6.45 -6.13 -13.85
CA ASP A 64 -7.83 -6.50 -14.14
C ASP A 64 -8.79 -5.28 -14.07
N PRO A 65 -8.79 -4.44 -15.11
CA PRO A 65 -9.64 -3.26 -15.19
C PRO A 65 -11.13 -3.61 -15.19
N ALA A 66 -11.49 -4.80 -15.68
CA ALA A 66 -12.88 -5.26 -15.72
C ALA A 66 -13.39 -5.60 -14.31
N ALA A 67 -12.58 -6.29 -13.49
CA ALA A 67 -12.89 -6.52 -12.08
C ALA A 67 -12.93 -5.20 -11.30
N ALA A 68 -11.96 -4.31 -11.50
CA ALA A 68 -11.95 -2.99 -10.88
C ALA A 68 -13.25 -2.21 -11.19
N ALA A 69 -13.69 -2.20 -12.45
CA ALA A 69 -14.93 -1.56 -12.85
C ALA A 69 -16.19 -2.22 -12.26
N ARG A 70 -16.20 -3.54 -12.06
CA ARG A 70 -17.30 -4.24 -11.34
C ARG A 70 -17.36 -3.82 -9.87
N VAL A 71 -16.22 -3.77 -9.18
CA VAL A 71 -16.13 -3.28 -7.79
C VAL A 71 -16.59 -1.82 -7.72
N TRP A 72 -16.17 -0.98 -8.67
CA TRP A 72 -16.57 0.43 -8.73
C TRP A 72 -18.08 0.62 -8.82
N ARG A 73 -18.78 -0.26 -9.55
CA ARG A 73 -20.24 -0.23 -9.72
C ARG A 73 -21.02 -0.93 -8.60
N SER A 74 -20.35 -1.57 -7.65
CA SER A 74 -21.02 -2.25 -6.53
C SER A 74 -21.56 -1.28 -5.49
N ASP A 75 -22.43 -1.74 -4.59
CA ASP A 75 -22.94 -0.93 -3.47
C ASP A 75 -21.99 -0.90 -2.25
N VAL A 76 -20.83 -1.57 -2.32
CA VAL A 76 -19.85 -1.63 -1.21
C VAL A 76 -19.18 -0.28 -1.03
N ARG A 77 -19.09 0.24 0.19
CA ARG A 77 -18.34 1.47 0.48
C ARG A 77 -16.87 1.29 0.14
N LEU A 78 -16.37 2.14 -0.76
CA LEU A 78 -14.99 2.08 -1.24
C LEU A 78 -14.10 3.08 -0.50
N THR A 79 -12.93 2.60 -0.07
CA THR A 79 -11.84 3.45 0.38
C THR A 79 -10.58 3.12 -0.41
N LEU A 80 -9.96 4.15 -0.98
CA LEU A 80 -8.73 4.07 -1.76
C LEU A 80 -7.56 4.57 -0.92
N VAL A 81 -6.50 3.77 -0.88
CA VAL A 81 -5.19 4.17 -0.35
C VAL A 81 -4.29 4.42 -1.58
N PRO A 82 -4.20 5.65 -2.10
CA PRO A 82 -3.47 5.93 -3.35
C PRO A 82 -1.96 5.80 -3.17
N LEU A 83 -1.23 5.73 -4.29
CA LEU A 83 0.24 5.72 -4.26
C LEU A 83 0.82 6.94 -3.51
N ASP A 84 0.20 8.12 -3.66
CA ASP A 84 0.57 9.35 -2.95
C ASP A 84 0.53 9.22 -1.42
N ALA A 85 -0.28 8.30 -0.88
CA ALA A 85 -0.35 8.01 0.55
C ALA A 85 0.74 7.01 1.01
N ILE A 86 1.29 6.24 0.07
CA ILE A 86 2.24 5.15 0.29
C ILE A 86 3.68 5.62 0.07
N GLU A 87 3.92 6.40 -0.99
CA GLU A 87 5.23 6.85 -1.45
C GLU A 87 6.14 7.43 -0.35
N PRO A 88 5.63 8.17 0.66
CA PRO A 88 6.46 8.69 1.75
C PRO A 88 7.03 7.63 2.72
N ALA A 89 6.59 6.37 2.64
CA ALA A 89 6.95 5.30 3.59
C ALA A 89 7.72 4.13 2.92
N PRO A 90 8.95 4.36 2.40
CA PRO A 90 9.76 3.28 1.84
C PRO A 90 10.31 2.35 2.94
N MET A 91 10.50 1.08 2.60
CA MET A 91 11.18 0.09 3.43
C MET A 91 12.67 0.42 3.52
N THR A 92 13.04 1.18 4.55
CA THR A 92 14.40 1.70 4.73
C THR A 92 15.37 0.65 5.31
N PRO A 93 16.68 0.76 5.06
CA PRO A 93 17.68 -0.10 5.71
C PRO A 93 17.60 -0.11 7.26
N PRO A 94 17.42 1.03 7.95
CA PRO A 94 17.24 1.03 9.41
C PRO A 94 16.00 0.24 9.88
N LEU A 95 14.88 0.34 9.16
CA LEU A 95 13.67 -0.42 9.48
C LEU A 95 13.89 -1.92 9.29
N MET A 96 14.51 -2.32 8.17
CA MET A 96 14.85 -3.71 7.91
C MET A 96 15.79 -4.28 8.98
N GLU A 97 16.78 -3.51 9.41
CA GLU A 97 17.70 -3.91 10.47
C GLU A 97 16.99 -4.00 11.83
N ALA A 98 16.03 -3.12 12.12
CA ALA A 98 15.18 -3.23 13.30
C ALA A 98 14.32 -4.51 13.28
N LEU A 99 13.72 -4.86 12.14
CA LEU A 99 12.99 -6.12 11.96
C LEU A 99 13.89 -7.35 12.16
N LYS A 100 15.11 -7.35 11.60
CA LYS A 100 16.10 -8.43 11.82
C LYS A 100 16.41 -8.62 13.29
N ARG A 101 16.66 -7.54 14.04
CA ARG A 101 16.91 -7.62 15.49
C ARG A 101 15.72 -8.19 16.26
N ARG A 102 14.49 -7.78 15.91
CA ARG A 102 13.26 -8.36 16.49
C ARG A 102 13.07 -9.83 16.10
N GLY A 103 13.56 -10.22 14.93
CA GLY A 103 13.54 -11.58 14.40
C GLY A 103 14.19 -12.63 15.31
N VAL A 104 15.07 -12.23 16.22
CA VAL A 104 15.66 -13.12 17.24
C VAL A 104 14.58 -13.72 18.16
N LYS A 105 13.50 -12.98 18.43
CA LYS A 105 12.41 -13.38 19.34
C LYS A 105 11.07 -13.57 18.65
N SER A 106 10.97 -13.21 17.38
CA SER A 106 9.71 -13.32 16.62
C SER A 106 9.96 -13.88 15.23
N ARG A 107 9.38 -15.05 14.97
CA ARG A 107 9.38 -15.66 13.62
C ARG A 107 8.75 -14.74 12.56
N TYR A 108 7.79 -13.91 12.94
CA TYR A 108 7.12 -12.99 12.02
C TYR A 108 8.06 -11.86 11.58
N ALA A 109 8.76 -11.23 12.53
CA ALA A 109 9.80 -10.24 12.21
C ALA A 109 10.95 -10.85 11.40
N ALA A 110 11.36 -12.09 11.69
CA ALA A 110 12.39 -12.78 10.93
C ALA A 110 11.96 -13.04 9.48
N LEU A 111 10.74 -13.56 9.28
CA LEU A 111 10.17 -13.80 7.95
C LEU A 111 10.03 -12.50 7.16
N ALA A 112 9.49 -11.46 7.78
CA ALA A 112 9.39 -10.13 7.21
C ALA A 112 10.75 -9.63 6.71
N ALA A 113 11.76 -9.62 7.58
CA ALA A 113 13.10 -9.16 7.24
C ALA A 113 13.71 -9.94 6.07
N ALA A 114 13.52 -11.27 6.02
CA ALA A 114 14.01 -12.11 4.92
C ALA A 114 13.27 -11.82 3.60
N ALA A 115 11.94 -11.72 3.65
CA ALA A 115 11.11 -11.45 2.47
C ALA A 115 11.44 -10.09 1.85
N TRP A 116 11.56 -9.03 2.66
CA TRP A 116 11.93 -7.71 2.15
C TRP A 116 13.36 -7.68 1.61
N ALA A 117 14.32 -8.29 2.31
CA ALA A 117 15.70 -8.36 1.84
C ALA A 117 15.83 -9.03 0.46
N ALA A 118 14.97 -10.00 0.13
CA ALA A 118 14.96 -10.67 -1.16
C ALA A 118 14.48 -9.77 -2.32
N VAL A 119 13.67 -8.75 -2.04
CA VAL A 119 13.08 -7.87 -3.08
C VAL A 119 13.73 -6.49 -3.13
N THR A 120 14.27 -5.97 -2.02
CA THR A 120 15.02 -4.71 -1.98
C THR A 120 16.44 -4.89 -2.52
N SER A 121 16.59 -4.88 -3.84
CA SER A 121 17.89 -5.00 -4.49
C SER A 121 18.36 -3.70 -5.19
N ASN A 122 17.46 -2.87 -5.74
CA ASN A 122 17.86 -1.66 -6.47
C ASN A 122 16.86 -0.49 -6.51
N ARG A 123 15.70 -0.59 -5.84
CA ARG A 123 14.70 0.50 -5.76
C ARG A 123 14.10 0.54 -4.36
N PRO A 124 13.64 1.73 -3.89
CA PRO A 124 12.84 1.80 -2.68
C PRO A 124 11.57 0.97 -2.90
N TRP A 125 11.41 -0.07 -2.08
CA TRP A 125 10.17 -0.82 -2.01
C TRP A 125 9.30 -0.22 -0.92
N HIS A 126 7.98 -0.28 -1.10
CA HIS A 126 7.02 0.20 -0.13
C HIS A 126 6.18 -0.97 0.35
N ALA A 127 5.68 -0.88 1.58
CA ALA A 127 4.79 -1.89 2.14
C ALA A 127 3.33 -1.58 1.73
N TYR A 128 3.05 -1.52 0.42
CA TYR A 128 1.79 -1.05 -0.17
C TYR A 128 0.56 -1.62 0.56
N ASP A 129 0.44 -2.94 0.60
CA ASP A 129 -0.71 -3.62 1.20
C ASP A 129 -0.75 -3.49 2.73
N LEU A 130 0.41 -3.38 3.39
CA LEU A 130 0.44 -3.17 4.83
C LEU A 130 0.02 -1.76 5.22
N ILE A 131 0.31 -0.75 4.39
CA ILE A 131 -0.19 0.61 4.60
C ILE A 131 -1.71 0.64 4.38
N ALA A 132 -2.22 -0.05 3.36
CA ALA A 132 -3.66 -0.19 3.18
C ALA A 132 -4.34 -0.92 4.36
N ALA A 133 -3.74 -2.00 4.85
CA ALA A 133 -4.21 -2.71 6.04
C ALA A 133 -4.12 -1.84 7.30
N ALA A 134 -3.07 -1.00 7.44
CA ALA A 134 -2.90 -0.09 8.55
C ALA A 134 -4.08 0.87 8.70
N TYR A 135 -4.67 1.33 7.60
CA TYR A 135 -5.87 2.17 7.65
C TYR A 135 -7.07 1.44 8.24
N VAL A 136 -7.20 0.13 7.98
CA VAL A 136 -8.30 -0.69 8.53
C VAL A 136 -8.15 -0.86 10.03
N VAL A 137 -6.92 -1.15 10.51
CA VAL A 137 -6.69 -1.46 11.94
C VAL A 137 -6.41 -0.24 12.81
N ARG A 138 -5.77 0.79 12.25
CA ARG A 138 -5.35 2.01 12.97
C ARG A 138 -5.54 3.25 12.06
N PRO A 139 -6.79 3.65 11.79
CA PRO A 139 -7.09 4.79 10.91
C PRO A 139 -6.51 6.12 11.40
N ALA A 140 -6.21 6.24 12.70
CA ALA A 140 -5.60 7.44 13.29
C ALA A 140 -4.19 7.76 12.76
N LEU A 141 -3.53 6.82 12.07
CA LEU A 141 -2.27 7.08 11.37
C LEU A 141 -2.43 7.97 10.14
N PHE A 142 -3.66 8.20 9.67
CA PHE A 142 -3.92 8.94 8.44
C PHE A 142 -4.59 10.26 8.78
N ALA A 143 -3.93 11.36 8.43
CA ALA A 143 -4.41 12.70 8.75
C ALA A 143 -5.61 13.16 7.89
N ARG A 144 -5.80 12.57 6.70
CA ARG A 144 -6.88 12.95 5.78
C ARG A 144 -7.69 11.74 5.30
N VAL A 145 -9.00 11.93 5.23
CA VAL A 145 -9.95 11.07 4.54
C VAL A 145 -10.94 11.97 3.83
N GLU A 146 -10.96 11.92 2.50
CA GLU A 146 -11.74 12.85 1.68
C GLU A 146 -12.70 12.09 0.76
N ASP A 147 -13.90 12.63 0.60
CA ASP A 147 -14.85 12.12 -0.37
C ASP A 147 -14.50 12.69 -1.75
N VAL A 148 -14.09 11.81 -2.65
CA VAL A 148 -13.61 12.17 -3.99
C VAL A 148 -14.49 11.50 -5.04
N ARG A 149 -14.98 12.31 -5.99
CA ARG A 149 -15.66 11.79 -7.18
C ARG A 149 -14.63 11.35 -8.21
N CYS A 150 -14.61 10.05 -8.51
CA CYS A 150 -13.67 9.46 -9.45
C CYS A 150 -14.29 8.32 -10.28
N ALA A 151 -13.66 8.02 -11.41
CA ALA A 151 -14.03 6.96 -12.32
C ALA A 151 -12.83 6.05 -12.63
N VAL A 152 -13.11 4.78 -12.90
CA VAL A 152 -12.15 3.80 -13.42
C VAL A 152 -12.38 3.60 -14.91
N THR A 153 -11.31 3.66 -15.69
CA THR A 153 -11.32 3.33 -17.11
C THR A 153 -11.09 1.82 -17.29
N ALA A 154 -12.07 1.11 -17.88
CA ALA A 154 -12.03 -0.35 -17.97
C ALA A 154 -11.31 -0.89 -19.22
N ASP A 155 -11.11 -0.06 -20.24
CA ASP A 155 -10.60 -0.49 -21.55
C ASP A 155 -9.75 0.59 -22.23
N GLY A 156 -9.24 0.28 -23.42
CA GLY A 156 -8.42 1.18 -24.20
C GLY A 156 -6.99 1.34 -23.66
N ARG A 157 -6.32 2.41 -24.12
CA ARG A 157 -4.93 2.71 -23.73
C ARG A 157 -4.81 3.08 -22.25
N GLN A 158 -5.87 3.66 -21.68
CA GLN A 158 -5.94 4.11 -20.28
C GLN A 158 -6.60 3.12 -19.33
N ARG A 159 -6.62 1.83 -19.69
CA ARG A 159 -7.24 0.81 -18.84
C ARG A 159 -6.58 0.77 -17.45
N GLY A 160 -7.41 0.63 -16.42
CA GLY A 160 -6.97 0.67 -15.02
C GLY A 160 -6.76 2.08 -14.46
N ARG A 161 -6.84 3.13 -15.27
CA ARG A 161 -6.69 4.51 -14.78
C ARG A 161 -7.85 4.86 -13.85
N VAL A 162 -7.52 5.42 -12.70
CA VAL A 162 -8.46 6.02 -11.74
C VAL A 162 -8.26 7.52 -11.80
N ALA A 163 -9.31 8.30 -12.06
CA ALA A 163 -9.19 9.74 -12.16
C ALA A 163 -10.35 10.48 -11.51
N ARG A 164 -10.06 11.67 -10.98
CA ARG A 164 -11.11 12.61 -10.56
C ARG A 164 -11.93 13.04 -11.76
N VAL A 165 -13.24 13.15 -11.57
CA VAL A 165 -14.17 13.59 -12.61
C VAL A 165 -15.16 14.60 -12.05
N ALA A 166 -15.49 15.63 -12.83
CA ALA A 166 -16.47 16.65 -12.45
C ALA A 166 -17.91 16.09 -12.42
N THR A 167 -18.25 15.22 -13.37
CA THR A 167 -19.57 14.61 -13.52
C THR A 167 -19.45 13.11 -13.78
N GLY A 168 -20.54 12.38 -13.52
CA GLY A 168 -20.52 10.92 -13.57
C GLY A 168 -19.64 10.31 -12.46
N GLY A 169 -19.10 9.12 -12.72
CA GLY A 169 -18.25 8.40 -11.77
C GLY A 169 -18.94 8.07 -10.45
N ARG A 170 -18.13 7.81 -9.42
CA ARG A 170 -18.57 7.44 -8.09
C ARG A 170 -17.81 8.24 -7.04
N VAL A 171 -18.49 8.65 -5.98
CA VAL A 171 -17.84 9.19 -4.79
C VAL A 171 -17.29 8.04 -3.96
N VAL A 172 -15.98 8.07 -3.69
CA VAL A 172 -15.27 7.12 -2.84
C VAL A 172 -14.46 7.88 -1.80
N GLN A 173 -14.05 7.20 -0.74
CA GLN A 173 -13.14 7.80 0.24
C GLN A 173 -11.70 7.64 -0.22
N VAL A 174 -10.90 8.69 -0.16
CA VAL A 174 -9.47 8.65 -0.46
C VAL A 174 -8.72 9.03 0.80
N VAL A 175 -7.80 8.15 1.24
CA VAL A 175 -7.00 8.37 2.44
C VAL A 175 -5.63 8.95 2.12
N GLY A 176 -5.03 9.61 3.09
CA GLY A 176 -3.62 9.97 3.03
C GLY A 176 -3.12 10.71 4.24
N GLY A 177 -1.95 11.32 4.11
CA GLY A 177 -1.28 12.00 5.22
C GLY A 177 -0.84 10.98 6.26
N LEU A 178 -0.16 9.93 5.81
CA LEU A 178 0.34 8.86 6.65
C LEU A 178 1.37 9.41 7.64
N ASP A 179 1.16 9.15 8.93
CA ASP A 179 2.20 9.20 9.96
C ASP A 179 3.17 8.05 9.72
N VAL A 180 4.24 8.33 8.97
CA VAL A 180 5.25 7.36 8.56
C VAL A 180 5.93 6.73 9.78
N GLN A 181 6.24 7.51 10.82
CA GLN A 181 6.90 6.97 12.00
C GLN A 181 5.94 6.10 12.81
N GLY A 182 4.70 6.56 13.04
CA GLY A 182 3.67 5.77 13.71
C GLY A 182 3.29 4.48 12.97
N PHE A 183 3.45 4.46 11.64
CA PHE A 183 3.34 3.24 10.83
C PHE A 183 4.51 2.28 11.09
N TYR A 184 5.76 2.75 11.06
CA TYR A 184 6.93 1.93 11.35
C TYR A 184 6.92 1.35 12.77
N ASP A 185 6.51 2.15 13.75
CA ASP A 185 6.45 1.73 15.15
C ASP A 185 5.48 0.56 15.33
N MET A 186 4.32 0.60 14.67
CA MET A 186 3.40 -0.56 14.63
C MET A 186 3.95 -1.74 13.91
N LEU A 187 4.57 -1.53 12.75
CA LEU A 187 5.11 -2.66 12.02
C LEU A 187 6.11 -3.42 12.89
N LEU A 188 6.96 -2.70 13.62
CA LEU A 188 7.91 -3.27 14.56
C LEU A 188 7.25 -3.86 15.81
N GLU A 189 6.16 -3.26 16.30
CA GLU A 189 5.39 -3.78 17.43
C GLU A 189 4.68 -5.09 17.06
N ASP A 190 3.85 -5.06 16.03
CA ASP A 190 3.00 -6.18 15.61
C ASP A 190 3.81 -7.36 15.11
N LEU A 191 4.81 -7.13 14.26
CA LEU A 191 5.68 -8.21 13.79
C LEU A 191 6.72 -8.62 14.82
N GLY A 192 7.04 -7.75 15.79
CA GLY A 192 8.05 -8.01 16.81
C GLY A 192 7.52 -8.73 18.05
N ARG A 193 6.21 -9.01 18.13
CA ARG A 193 5.64 -9.80 19.24
C ARG A 193 6.27 -11.19 19.28
N PRO A 194 6.64 -11.71 20.47
CA PRO A 194 7.14 -13.07 20.61
C PRO A 194 6.19 -14.07 19.96
N SER A 195 6.71 -15.08 19.28
CA SER A 195 5.89 -16.19 18.84
C SER A 195 5.53 -17.06 20.05
N ASP A 196 4.23 -17.33 20.24
CA ASP A 196 3.70 -18.14 21.34
C ASP A 196 4.23 -19.60 21.37
N ASP A 197 5.00 -20.02 20.36
CA ASP A 197 5.56 -21.38 20.25
C ASP A 197 6.83 -21.60 21.11
N ASP A 198 7.24 -20.65 21.96
CA ASP A 198 8.36 -20.81 22.91
C ASP A 198 7.89 -21.34 24.29
N ASP A 199 6.88 -22.23 24.26
CA ASP A 199 6.53 -23.09 25.39
C ASP A 199 7.64 -24.14 25.59
N GLY A 200 8.77 -23.73 26.15
CA GLY A 200 9.56 -24.47 27.14
C GLY A 200 9.96 -25.94 26.92
N ASP A 201 9.80 -26.54 25.73
CA ASP A 201 10.32 -27.88 25.45
C ASP A 201 11.73 -27.76 24.86
N HIS A 202 12.66 -27.28 25.68
CA HIS A 202 14.02 -27.77 25.58
C HIS A 202 13.98 -29.23 26.01
N GLY A 203 13.67 -30.11 25.07
CA GLY A 203 13.74 -31.54 25.25
C GLY A 203 15.04 -31.86 25.97
N GLN A 204 14.91 -32.34 27.20
CA GLN A 204 16.03 -32.89 27.95
C GLN A 204 16.62 -33.96 27.04
N ALA A 205 17.84 -33.72 26.55
CA ALA A 205 18.60 -34.73 25.83
C ALA A 205 18.76 -35.91 26.79
N SER A 206 17.91 -36.91 26.63
CA SER A 206 18.00 -38.16 27.36
C SER A 206 19.39 -38.74 27.09
N GLU A 207 20.18 -38.94 28.15
CA GLU A 207 21.48 -39.58 28.05
C GLU A 207 21.36 -40.92 27.30
N PRO A 208 22.30 -41.26 26.40
CA PRO A 208 22.26 -42.51 25.69
C PRO A 208 22.44 -43.67 26.67
N GLN A 209 21.45 -44.58 26.74
CA GLN A 209 21.57 -45.80 27.53
C GLN A 209 22.67 -46.70 26.95
N PRO A 210 23.49 -47.34 27.81
CA PRO A 210 24.54 -48.23 27.34
C PRO A 210 23.94 -49.50 26.70
N ALA A 211 24.56 -49.94 25.62
CA ALA A 211 24.17 -51.14 24.88
C ALA A 211 24.30 -52.40 25.75
N PRO A 212 23.44 -53.42 25.56
CA PRO A 212 23.49 -54.65 26.34
C PRO A 212 24.74 -55.47 25.97
N GLU A 213 25.42 -56.00 26.98
CA GLU A 213 26.55 -56.92 26.83
C GLU A 213 26.10 -58.26 26.22
N LEU A 214 26.91 -58.80 25.31
CA LEU A 214 26.86 -60.18 24.83
C LEU A 214 28.00 -60.99 25.46
#